data_AF-A0A8T7J1K3-F1
#
_entry.id   AF-A0A8T7J1K3-F1
#
_cell.length_a   1.000
_cell.length_b   1.000
_cell.length_c   1.000
_cell.angle_alpha   90.00
_cell.angle_beta   90.00
_cell.angle_gamma   90.00
#
_symmetry.space_group_name_H-M   'P 1'
#
loop_
_entity.id
_entity.type
_entity.pdbx_description
1 polymer ?
#
loop_
_entity_poly.entity_id
_entity_poly.type
_entity_poly.pdbx_seq_one_letter_code
_entity_poly.pdbx_strand_id
1 'polypeptide(L)' 'DVTAYMRYYNLERLHTANGDLSPVAYEQSSLRKVS' A
#
# COMPACT_ATOMS: atom_id res chain seq x y z
N ASP A 1 17.43 -0.30 -9.95
CA ASP A 1 16.39 -0.03 -10.95
C ASP A 1 15.22 0.66 -10.25
N VAL A 2 14.86 1.87 -10.70
CA VAL A 2 13.81 2.68 -10.05
C VAL A 2 12.45 1.98 -10.15
N THR A 3 12.20 1.27 -11.24
CA THR A 3 10.97 0.50 -11.43
C THR A 3 10.83 -0.60 -10.39
N ALA A 4 11.90 -1.36 -10.12
CA ALA A 4 11.92 -2.36 -9.06
C ALA A 4 11.64 -1.76 -7.67
N TYR A 5 12.25 -0.60 -7.35
CA TYR A 5 12.02 0.06 -6.05
C TYR A 5 10.57 0.53 -5.90
N MET A 6 10.01 1.18 -6.92
CA MET A 6 8.62 1.65 -6.89
C MET A 6 7.64 0.49 -6.73
N ARG A 7 7.87 -0.62 -7.42
CA ARG A 7 7.06 -1.84 -7.30
C ARG A 7 7.10 -2.39 -5.87
N TYR A 8 8.31 -2.56 -5.33
CA TYR A 8 8.50 -3.06 -3.97
C TYR A 8 7.79 -2.17 -2.94
N TYR A 9 8.00 -0.85 -2.99
CA TYR A 9 7.40 0.08 -2.04
C TYR A 9 5.87 0.08 -2.11
N ASN A 10 5.30 0.15 -3.32
CA ASN A 10 3.85 0.31 -3.48
C ASN A 10 3.05 -0.98 -3.26
N LEU A 11 3.61 -2.13 -3.64
CA LEU A 11 2.85 -3.40 -3.69
C LEU A 11 3.28 -4.42 -2.65
N GLU A 12 4.55 -4.48 -2.29
CA GLU A 12 5.12 -5.60 -1.51
C GLU A 12 5.47 -5.20 -0.08
N ARG A 13 5.84 -3.94 0.16
CA ARG A 13 6.19 -3.44 1.48
C ARG A 13 4.96 -3.32 2.37
N LEU A 14 4.94 -4.07 3.47
CA LEU A 14 3.89 -3.97 4.49
C LEU A 14 4.26 -2.90 5.52
N HIS A 15 3.25 -2.14 5.95
CA HIS A 15 3.40 -1.11 6.97
C HIS A 15 2.49 -1.39 8.17
N THR A 16 3.08 -1.55 9.36
CA THR A 16 2.33 -1.77 10.62
C THR A 16 1.33 -0.66 10.91
N ALA A 17 1.68 0.59 10.60
CA ALA A 17 0.79 1.75 10.72
C ALA A 17 -0.45 1.66 9.79
N ASN A 18 -0.34 0.93 8.68
CA ASN A 18 -1.43 0.70 7.72
C ASN A 18 -2.18 -0.61 7.99
N GLY A 19 -1.98 -1.23 9.16
CA GLY A 19 -2.56 -2.54 9.48
C GLY A 19 -1.91 -3.67 8.69
N ASP A 20 -0.58 -3.60 8.50
CA ASP A 20 0.22 -4.54 7.72
C ASP A 20 -0.21 -4.65 6.25
N LEU A 21 -0.85 -3.61 5.73
CA LEU A 21 -1.16 -3.47 4.31
C LEU A 21 -0.04 -2.76 3.56
N SER A 22 0.06 -3.05 2.26
CA SER A 22 0.86 -2.22 1.36
C SER A 22 0.21 -0.85 1.15
N PRO A 23 1.00 0.17 0.75
CA PRO A 23 0.47 1.52 0.54
C PRO A 23 -0.78 1.56 -0.36
N VAL A 24 -0.76 0.84 -1.49
CA VAL A 24 -1.90 0.81 -2.42
C VAL A 24 -3.12 0.12 -1.81
N ALA A 25 -2.92 -1.01 -1.12
CA ALA A 25 -4.04 -1.73 -0.49
C ALA A 25 -4.70 -0.90 0.62
N TYR A 26 -3.90 -0.15 1.39
CA TYR A 26 -4.40 0.76 2.41
C TYR A 26 -5.26 1.88 1.81
N GLU A 27 -4.79 2.56 0.76
CA GLU A 27 -5.54 3.59 0.06
C GLU A 27 -6.89 3.06 -0.46
N GLN A 28 -6.88 1.91 -1.14
CA GLN A 28 -8.10 1.26 -1.64
C GLN A 28 -9.09 0.92 -0.52
N SER A 29 -8.60 0.39 0.61
CA SER A 29 -9.45 0.07 1.76
C SER A 29 -10.06 1.32 2.40
N SER A 30 -9.35 2.45 2.37
CA SER A 30 -9.78 3.73 2.93
C SER A 30 -10.86 4.39 2.07
N LEU A 31 -10.76 4.27 0.75
CA LEU A 31 -11.77 4.77 -0.19
C LEU A 31 -13.12 4.03 -0.05
N ARG A 32 -13.10 2.75 0.34
CA ARG A 32 -14.33 1.96 0.56
C ARG A 32 -15.06 2.29 1.86
N LYS A 33 -14.44 3.02 2.80
CA LYS A 33 -15.08 3.45 4.05
C LYS A 33 -15.96 4.69 3.87
N VAL A 34 -15.99 5.28 2.68
CA VAL A 34 -16.81 6.45 2.35
C VAL A 34 -18.03 5.97 1.53
N SER A 35 -19.00 5.35 2.20
CA SER A 35 -20.32 4.99 1.64
C SER A 35 -21.40 5.12 2.70
#